data_AF-A0A4P6FJ54-F1
#
_entry.id   AF-A0A4P6FJ54-F1
#
_cell.length_a   1.000
_cell.length_b   1.000
_cell.length_c   1.000
_cell.angle_alpha   90.00
_cell.angle_beta   90.00
_cell.angle_gamma   90.00
#
_symmetry.space_group_name_H-M   'P 1'
#
loop_
_entity.id
_entity.type
_entity.pdbx_description
1 polymer ?
#
loop_
_entity_poly.entity_id
_entity_poly.type
_entity_poly.pdbx_seq_one_letter_code
_entity_poly.pdbx_strand_id
1 'polypeptide(L)'
;MKAIRVEQRPQHGWGATFALEPRFAPMVERLERLATRDPRSHARRVLTAGLLGYGVLGATLLLPLALCAGIIIFLVAHPGATVIGIKLLVPTGAVGLSVILALRVDWPGPEGFAVTQSEAPELYRRIDRVRDAVKGPRIHDVRITEAMNAAITQYARFLFLPSRNVLLLGLPLLQALEAREVDAVIAHEMGHFAGRHGRTAAFIYHVRTRWMQLAERLPTGIVAAGLRRFFAWYGPWFAAYSFVLARRQEYEADARAAAIVGPETMSNALVRLECQTARWHSGWSLIWSQAVERPDPPASPYRLLATTALGEEDESAANTLARALAENPDLDDTHPSLAQRLAALGETPRLPPPIVFPAADALLGSALPDIVDRLDAAWHAVAAPAWAEDYQAHVDMRAERAALEARAAEEALDENSHHRLADLIEAIDGPRSGAEAFAALLARFPDAQGARFRYGDALLDAGDEAGIEPLLQAAAAEPALHGLALGRIVRYAHAQGRADLIEAFAPRFEAAVEADEKTRRESSVIDESVELHPLDEQRRDELVAHVSEVSGIAWLRAGQRNLAAGPQIIFVFKAAPHHTANEVLDALIEAILPSGDVLGIEHSRSRRWLTSRLQQLPNNVIRA
;
A
#
# COMPACT_ATOMS: atom_id res chain seq x y z
N MET A 1 18.51 -12.12 2.27
CA MET A 1 17.58 -11.38 3.16
C MET A 1 16.18 -11.35 2.56
N LYS A 2 15.29 -12.26 2.99
CA LYS A 2 13.86 -11.96 2.92
C LYS A 2 13.65 -10.90 3.98
N ALA A 3 13.59 -9.63 3.58
CA ALA A 3 12.99 -8.62 4.44
C ALA A 3 11.63 -9.19 4.82
N ILE A 4 11.43 -9.48 6.10
CA ILE A 4 10.10 -9.69 6.64
C ILE A 4 9.39 -8.37 6.32
N ARG A 5 8.71 -8.35 5.16
CA ARG A 5 7.52 -7.54 5.01
C ARG A 5 6.67 -8.06 6.15
N VAL A 6 6.73 -7.37 7.28
CA VAL A 6 5.54 -7.16 8.08
C VAL A 6 4.53 -6.84 7.01
N GLU A 7 3.63 -7.81 6.76
CA GLU A 7 2.50 -7.57 5.92
C GLU A 7 1.87 -6.39 6.61
N GLN A 8 2.13 -5.19 6.06
CA GLN A 8 1.31 -4.05 6.31
C GLN A 8 -0.01 -4.58 5.79
N ARG A 9 -0.80 -5.21 6.69
CA ARG A 9 -2.24 -5.02 6.67
C ARG A 9 -2.35 -3.57 6.28
N PRO A 10 -2.92 -3.26 5.11
CA PRO A 10 -3.03 -1.88 4.69
C PRO A 10 -3.62 -1.21 5.91
N GLN A 11 -2.79 -0.41 6.60
CA GLN A 11 -3.31 0.44 7.63
C GLN A 11 -4.25 1.25 6.78
N HIS A 12 -5.54 1.00 6.96
CA HIS A 12 -6.56 1.84 6.39
C HIS A 12 -6.39 3.14 7.18
N GLY A 13 -5.30 3.86 6.92
CA GLY A 13 -5.18 5.26 7.21
C GLY A 13 -6.47 5.82 6.66
N TRP A 14 -7.20 6.51 7.51
CA TRP A 14 -8.59 6.88 7.26
C TRP A 14 -8.75 7.88 6.09
N GLY A 15 -7.71 8.07 5.27
CA GLY A 15 -7.78 8.46 3.87
C GLY A 15 -7.14 7.40 2.97
N ALA A 16 -7.92 6.77 2.09
CA ALA A 16 -7.32 6.05 0.98
C ALA A 16 -6.69 7.07 0.03
N THR A 17 -5.36 7.17 0.06
CA THR A 17 -4.55 8.00 -0.82
C THR A 17 -4.58 7.36 -2.21
N PHE A 18 -5.14 8.07 -3.19
CA PHE A 18 -4.96 7.72 -4.60
C PHE A 18 -3.74 8.48 -5.09
N ALA A 19 -2.69 7.77 -5.50
CA ALA A 19 -1.69 8.33 -6.39
C ALA A 19 -2.40 8.87 -7.64
N LEU A 20 -2.22 10.15 -7.97
CA LEU A 20 -2.80 10.71 -9.18
C LEU A 20 -2.04 10.14 -10.38
N GLU A 21 -2.73 9.35 -11.20
CA GLU A 21 -2.12 8.86 -12.42
C GLU A 21 -1.61 10.05 -13.28
N PRO A 22 -0.36 10.01 -13.78
CA PRO A 22 0.26 11.14 -14.49
C PRO A 22 -0.58 11.68 -15.65
N ARG A 23 -1.42 10.83 -16.26
CA ARG A 23 -2.38 11.22 -17.31
C ARG A 23 -3.36 12.33 -16.90
N PHE A 24 -3.58 12.56 -15.60
CA PHE A 24 -4.51 13.56 -15.09
C PHE A 24 -3.84 14.89 -14.73
N ALA A 25 -2.51 15.01 -14.76
CA ALA A 25 -1.81 16.25 -14.39
C ALA A 25 -2.29 17.50 -15.15
N PRO A 26 -2.51 17.47 -16.49
CA PRO A 26 -3.04 18.64 -17.21
C PRO A 26 -4.46 19.04 -16.78
N MET A 27 -5.26 18.06 -16.34
CA MET A 27 -6.60 18.32 -15.82
C MET A 27 -6.54 19.01 -14.46
N VAL A 28 -5.67 18.55 -13.57
CA VAL A 28 -5.46 19.14 -12.24
C VAL A 28 -5.02 20.60 -12.38
N GLU A 29 -4.01 20.89 -13.21
CA GLU A 29 -3.52 22.26 -13.44
C GLU A 29 -4.62 23.21 -13.98
N ARG A 30 -5.51 22.69 -14.83
CA ARG A 30 -6.68 23.45 -15.31
C ARG A 30 -7.71 23.70 -14.20
N LEU A 31 -7.94 22.70 -13.35
CA LEU A 31 -8.87 22.80 -12.22
C LEU A 31 -8.34 23.74 -11.14
N GLU A 32 -7.03 23.79 -10.90
CA GLU A 32 -6.38 24.76 -10.02
C GLU A 32 -6.61 26.19 -10.51
N ARG A 33 -6.37 26.45 -11.80
CA ARG A 33 -6.66 27.76 -12.41
C ARG A 33 -8.14 28.13 -12.29
N LEU A 34 -9.05 27.17 -12.48
CA LEU A 34 -10.48 27.39 -12.32
C LEU A 34 -10.85 27.69 -10.87
N ALA A 35 -10.32 26.91 -9.93
CA ALA A 35 -10.59 27.08 -8.51
C ALA A 35 -10.12 28.46 -8.04
N THR A 36 -8.97 28.95 -8.52
CA THR A 36 -8.44 30.28 -8.17
C THR A 36 -9.27 31.41 -8.74
N ARG A 37 -9.79 31.26 -9.96
CA ARG A 37 -10.63 32.29 -10.61
C ARG A 37 -12.07 32.31 -10.11
N ASP A 38 -12.68 31.14 -9.93
CA ASP A 38 -14.08 31.00 -9.49
C ASP A 38 -14.26 29.74 -8.62
N PRO A 39 -14.00 29.86 -7.30
CA PRO A 39 -14.14 28.75 -6.36
C PRO A 39 -15.55 28.14 -6.33
N ARG A 40 -16.58 28.98 -6.52
CA ARG A 40 -17.99 28.55 -6.42
C ARG A 40 -18.39 27.71 -7.62
N SER A 41 -17.98 28.12 -8.82
CA SER A 41 -18.22 27.33 -10.03
C SER A 41 -17.45 26.01 -10.01
N HIS A 42 -16.20 26.00 -9.55
CA HIS A 42 -15.46 24.75 -9.36
C HIS A 42 -16.18 23.80 -8.40
N ALA A 43 -16.56 24.26 -7.21
CA ALA A 43 -17.27 23.44 -6.23
C ALA A 43 -18.62 22.89 -6.76
N ARG A 44 -19.39 23.70 -7.51
CA ARG A 44 -20.62 23.24 -8.16
C ARG A 44 -20.35 22.15 -9.19
N ARG A 45 -19.30 22.27 -9.99
CA ARG A 45 -18.95 21.25 -10.99
C ARG A 45 -18.56 19.93 -10.34
N VAL A 46 -17.77 19.97 -9.27
CA VAL A 46 -17.39 18.76 -8.51
C VAL A 46 -18.61 18.11 -7.87
N LEU A 47 -19.52 18.92 -7.29
CA LEU A 47 -20.78 18.43 -6.74
C LEU A 47 -21.65 17.76 -7.82
N THR A 48 -21.81 18.38 -8.99
CA THR A 48 -22.56 17.80 -10.10
C THR A 48 -21.95 16.49 -10.57
N ALA A 49 -20.62 16.42 -10.68
CA ALA A 49 -19.92 15.17 -11.00
C ALA A 49 -20.25 14.08 -9.95
N GLY A 50 -20.12 14.37 -8.65
CA GLY A 50 -20.46 13.42 -7.59
C GLY A 50 -21.94 12.96 -7.65
N LEU A 51 -22.86 13.88 -7.91
CA LEU A 51 -24.29 13.59 -8.09
C LEU A 51 -24.57 12.71 -9.33
N LEU A 52 -23.85 12.91 -10.44
CA LEU A 52 -23.95 12.06 -11.63
C LEU A 52 -23.50 10.63 -11.33
N GLY A 53 -22.42 10.45 -10.58
CA GLY A 53 -21.98 9.13 -10.12
C GLY A 53 -23.03 8.42 -9.26
N TYR A 54 -23.69 9.15 -8.34
CA TYR A 54 -24.84 8.63 -7.61
C TYR A 54 -26.06 8.36 -8.50
N GLY A 55 -26.27 9.15 -9.54
CA GLY A 55 -27.31 8.93 -10.54
C GLY A 55 -27.16 7.57 -11.23
N VAL A 56 -25.92 7.17 -11.56
CA VAL A 56 -25.64 5.83 -12.10
C VAL A 56 -26.02 4.74 -11.11
N LEU A 57 -25.61 4.87 -9.84
CA LEU A 57 -25.97 3.90 -8.78
C LEU A 57 -27.49 3.82 -8.57
N GLY A 58 -28.14 4.97 -8.49
CA GLY A 58 -29.60 5.08 -8.40
C GLY A 58 -30.29 4.41 -9.59
N ALA A 59 -29.82 4.65 -10.81
CA ALA A 59 -30.36 4.02 -12.01
C ALA A 59 -30.16 2.49 -12.00
N THR A 60 -29.00 2.00 -11.56
CA THR A 60 -28.77 0.54 -11.45
C THR A 60 -29.67 -0.14 -10.41
N LEU A 61 -30.12 0.58 -9.39
CA LEU A 61 -31.10 0.10 -8.42
C LEU A 61 -32.54 0.23 -8.92
N LEU A 62 -32.91 1.39 -9.46
CA LEU A 62 -34.28 1.71 -9.85
C LEU A 62 -34.72 0.98 -11.11
N LEU A 63 -33.83 0.73 -12.07
CA LEU A 63 -34.15 0.05 -13.32
C LEU A 63 -34.73 -1.38 -13.11
N PRO A 64 -34.07 -2.31 -12.39
CA PRO A 64 -34.63 -3.63 -12.16
C PRO A 64 -35.92 -3.60 -11.32
N LEU A 65 -36.04 -2.66 -10.38
CA LEU A 65 -37.26 -2.48 -9.59
C LEU A 65 -38.45 -2.01 -10.46
N ALA A 66 -38.22 -1.04 -11.34
CA ALA A 66 -39.22 -0.55 -12.28
C ALA A 66 -39.63 -1.66 -13.28
N LEU A 67 -38.69 -2.47 -13.75
CA LEU A 67 -38.98 -3.63 -14.60
C LEU A 67 -39.80 -4.68 -13.86
N CYS A 68 -39.48 -4.99 -12.60
CA CYS A 68 -40.29 -5.90 -11.78
C CYS A 68 -41.72 -5.38 -11.61
N ALA A 69 -41.88 -4.09 -11.27
CA ALA A 69 -43.20 -3.46 -11.15
C ALA A 69 -43.98 -3.51 -12.47
N GLY A 70 -43.32 -3.21 -13.61
CA GLY A 70 -43.92 -3.30 -14.93
C GLY A 70 -44.37 -4.71 -15.30
N ILE A 71 -43.56 -5.74 -14.98
CA ILE A 71 -43.91 -7.15 -15.21
C ILE A 71 -45.11 -7.56 -14.34
N ILE A 72 -45.16 -7.12 -13.08
CA ILE A 72 -46.29 -7.39 -12.17
C ILE A 72 -47.58 -6.74 -12.71
N ILE A 73 -47.52 -5.47 -13.12
CA ILE A 73 -48.67 -4.77 -13.73
C ILE A 73 -49.13 -5.50 -15.00
N PHE A 74 -48.19 -5.91 -15.85
CA PHE A 74 -48.51 -6.65 -17.09
C PHE A 74 -49.18 -8.00 -16.81
N LEU A 75 -48.69 -8.75 -15.81
CA LEU A 75 -49.25 -10.04 -15.40
C LEU A 75 -50.68 -9.91 -14.85
N VAL A 76 -50.96 -8.84 -14.08
CA VAL A 76 -52.31 -8.54 -13.59
C VAL A 76 -53.26 -8.22 -14.74
N ALA A 77 -52.78 -7.48 -15.76
CA ALA A 77 -53.57 -7.14 -16.93
C ALA A 77 -53.78 -8.31 -17.92
N HIS A 78 -52.88 -9.30 -17.95
CA HIS A 78 -52.90 -10.41 -18.91
C HIS A 78 -52.66 -11.78 -18.25
N PRO A 79 -53.70 -12.38 -17.61
CA PRO A 79 -53.56 -13.64 -16.87
C PRO A 79 -53.04 -14.82 -17.70
N GLY A 80 -53.27 -14.81 -19.02
CA GLY A 80 -52.78 -15.83 -19.95
C GLY A 80 -51.25 -15.82 -20.18
N ALA A 81 -50.55 -14.75 -19.80
CA ALA A 81 -49.11 -14.60 -19.99
C ALA A 81 -48.27 -15.07 -18.78
N THR A 82 -48.89 -15.74 -17.80
CA THR A 82 -48.29 -16.08 -16.50
C THR A 82 -46.92 -16.77 -16.61
N VAL A 83 -46.78 -17.76 -17.51
CA VAL A 83 -45.51 -18.49 -17.68
C VAL A 83 -44.39 -17.58 -18.17
N ILE A 84 -44.67 -16.68 -19.10
CA ILE A 84 -43.68 -15.75 -19.67
C ILE A 84 -43.32 -14.68 -18.65
N GLY A 85 -44.31 -14.10 -17.96
CA GLY A 85 -44.06 -13.08 -16.96
C GLY A 85 -43.28 -13.62 -15.76
N ILE A 86 -43.54 -14.85 -15.29
CA ILE A 86 -42.72 -15.48 -14.23
C ILE A 86 -41.28 -15.70 -14.71
N LYS A 87 -41.07 -16.20 -15.93
CA LYS A 87 -39.74 -16.40 -16.52
C LYS A 87 -38.92 -15.10 -16.63
N LEU A 88 -39.58 -13.94 -16.74
CA LEU A 88 -38.92 -12.63 -16.76
C LEU A 88 -38.78 -12.04 -15.35
N LEU A 89 -39.77 -12.24 -14.47
CA LEU A 89 -39.80 -11.69 -13.12
C LEU A 89 -38.71 -12.29 -12.24
N VAL A 90 -38.50 -13.61 -12.30
CA VAL A 90 -37.48 -14.30 -11.48
C VAL A 90 -36.07 -13.78 -11.73
N PRO A 91 -35.52 -13.74 -12.96
CA PRO A 91 -34.17 -13.21 -13.19
C PRO A 91 -34.07 -11.71 -12.94
N THR A 92 -35.11 -10.91 -13.27
CA THR A 92 -35.11 -9.47 -13.02
C THR A 92 -35.14 -9.15 -11.52
N GLY A 93 -35.96 -9.90 -10.77
CA GLY A 93 -36.05 -9.82 -9.32
C GLY A 93 -34.76 -10.27 -8.65
N ALA A 94 -34.12 -11.33 -9.14
CA ALA A 94 -32.82 -11.77 -8.66
C ALA A 94 -31.74 -10.68 -8.87
N VAL A 95 -31.75 -9.99 -10.02
CA VAL A 95 -30.86 -8.84 -10.27
C VAL A 95 -31.16 -7.70 -9.30
N GLY A 96 -32.43 -7.31 -9.14
CA GLY A 96 -32.83 -6.25 -8.21
C GLY A 96 -32.43 -6.55 -6.76
N LEU A 97 -32.69 -7.78 -6.30
CA LEU A 97 -32.28 -8.26 -4.97
C LEU A 97 -30.75 -8.26 -4.83
N SER A 98 -30.02 -8.70 -5.84
CA SER A 98 -28.54 -8.70 -5.82
C SER A 98 -27.99 -7.29 -5.69
N VAL A 99 -28.57 -6.29 -6.38
CA VAL A 99 -28.17 -4.88 -6.24
C VAL A 99 -28.50 -4.35 -4.85
N ILE A 100 -29.68 -4.67 -4.30
CA ILE A 100 -30.05 -4.27 -2.93
C ILE A 100 -29.11 -4.88 -1.89
N LEU A 101 -28.77 -6.16 -2.02
CA LEU A 101 -27.82 -6.83 -1.13
C LEU A 101 -26.40 -6.29 -1.29
N ALA A 102 -25.96 -5.95 -2.50
CA ALA A 102 -24.68 -5.30 -2.74
C ALA A 102 -24.61 -3.87 -2.17
N LEU A 103 -25.74 -3.16 -2.12
CA LEU A 103 -25.85 -1.83 -1.49
C LEU A 103 -26.07 -1.90 0.02
N ARG A 104 -26.35 -3.08 0.57
CA ARG A 104 -26.42 -3.28 2.01
C ARG A 104 -24.99 -3.25 2.55
N VAL A 105 -24.71 -2.23 3.33
CA VAL A 105 -23.41 -2.10 3.98
C VAL A 105 -23.46 -2.90 5.27
N ASP A 106 -23.00 -4.16 5.22
CA ASP A 106 -22.63 -4.87 6.44
C ASP A 106 -21.36 -4.19 6.97
N TRP A 107 -21.58 -3.36 7.99
CA TRP A 107 -20.56 -2.53 8.60
C TRP A 107 -19.86 -3.35 9.69
N PRO A 108 -18.58 -3.73 9.56
CA PRO A 108 -17.83 -4.28 10.69
C PRO A 108 -17.90 -3.24 11.81
N GLY A 109 -18.23 -3.65 13.04
CA GLY A 109 -18.44 -2.70 14.15
C GLY A 109 -17.30 -1.67 14.23
N PRO A 110 -17.57 -0.44 14.71
CA PRO A 110 -16.57 0.62 14.68
C PRO A 110 -15.27 0.16 15.36
N GLU A 111 -14.13 0.49 14.78
CA GLU A 111 -12.83 0.09 15.32
C GLU A 111 -12.52 0.81 16.63
N GLY A 112 -11.67 0.19 17.46
CA GLY A 112 -11.24 0.75 18.74
C GLY A 112 -12.18 0.52 19.91
N PHE A 113 -11.70 0.92 21.09
CA PHE A 113 -12.39 0.75 22.36
C PHE A 113 -13.27 1.97 22.64
N ALA A 114 -14.58 1.73 22.80
CA ALA A 114 -15.51 2.77 23.19
C ALA A 114 -15.18 3.29 24.58
N VAL A 115 -15.12 4.61 24.73
CA VAL A 115 -14.94 5.32 26.00
C VAL A 115 -16.19 6.13 26.25
N THR A 116 -16.73 6.04 27.46
CA THR A 116 -17.93 6.75 27.86
C THR A 116 -17.61 8.09 28.51
N GLN A 117 -18.61 8.98 28.58
CA GLN A 117 -18.48 10.27 29.26
C GLN A 117 -18.18 10.12 30.77
N SER A 118 -18.62 9.03 31.40
CA SER A 118 -18.27 8.73 32.80
C SER A 118 -16.81 8.31 32.98
N GLU A 119 -16.21 7.65 31.98
CA GLU A 119 -14.82 7.18 32.03
C GLU A 119 -13.83 8.31 31.71
N ALA A 120 -14.15 9.16 30.73
CA ALA A 120 -13.29 10.27 30.30
C ALA A 120 -14.06 11.61 30.23
N PRO A 121 -14.49 12.18 31.37
CA PRO A 121 -15.34 13.38 31.39
C PRO A 121 -14.67 14.61 30.78
N GLU A 122 -13.36 14.79 30.99
CA GLU A 122 -12.60 15.92 30.47
C GLU A 122 -12.48 15.87 28.93
N LEU A 123 -12.26 14.68 28.36
CA LEU A 123 -12.27 14.46 26.91
C LEU A 123 -13.61 14.91 26.30
N TYR A 124 -14.73 14.42 26.84
CA TYR A 124 -16.06 14.76 26.35
C TYR A 124 -16.38 16.25 26.49
N ARG A 125 -15.98 16.87 27.60
CA ARG A 125 -16.15 18.32 27.83
C ARG A 125 -15.43 19.15 26.77
N ARG A 126 -14.24 18.71 26.35
CA ARG A 126 -13.46 19.38 25.29
C ARG A 126 -14.03 19.13 23.90
N ILE A 127 -14.41 17.89 23.59
CA ILE A 127 -15.11 17.56 22.33
C ILE A 127 -16.34 18.45 22.16
N ASP A 128 -17.15 18.61 23.21
CA ASP A 128 -18.36 19.44 23.17
C ASP A 128 -18.03 20.92 22.98
N ARG A 129 -17.00 21.43 23.65
CA ARG A 129 -16.52 22.81 23.47
C ARG A 129 -16.06 23.06 22.02
N VAL A 130 -15.25 22.16 21.48
CA VAL A 130 -14.74 22.26 20.09
C VAL A 130 -15.90 22.17 19.10
N ARG A 131 -16.83 21.22 19.30
CA ARG A 131 -18.05 21.10 18.50
C ARG A 131 -18.84 22.40 18.46
N ASP A 132 -19.07 23.01 19.62
CA ASP A 132 -19.87 24.24 19.72
C ASP A 132 -19.17 25.43 19.04
N ALA A 133 -17.83 25.50 19.16
CA ALA A 133 -17.02 26.54 18.51
C ALA A 133 -16.97 26.38 16.98
N VAL A 134 -16.73 25.16 16.47
CA VAL A 134 -16.70 24.84 15.04
C VAL A 134 -18.11 24.86 14.42
N LYS A 135 -19.16 24.72 15.23
CA LYS A 135 -20.52 24.34 14.80
C LYS A 135 -20.51 23.01 14.04
N GLY A 136 -19.73 22.07 14.57
CA GLY A 136 -19.51 20.73 14.02
C GLY A 136 -20.69 19.78 14.23
N PRO A 137 -20.64 18.58 13.63
CA PRO A 137 -21.66 17.57 13.80
C PRO A 137 -21.66 17.02 15.23
N ARG A 138 -22.81 16.51 15.69
CA ARG A 138 -22.90 15.81 16.98
C ARG A 138 -22.09 14.51 16.92
N ILE A 139 -21.14 14.33 17.83
CA ILE A 139 -20.43 13.05 18.04
C ILE A 139 -21.33 12.13 18.87
N HIS A 140 -21.52 10.89 18.40
CA HIS A 140 -22.42 9.91 19.03
C HIS A 140 -21.66 8.82 19.78
N ASP A 141 -20.39 8.60 19.44
CA ASP A 141 -19.52 7.59 20.02
C ASP A 141 -18.06 8.09 19.92
N VAL A 142 -17.25 7.78 20.92
CA VAL A 142 -15.83 8.13 20.96
C VAL A 142 -15.05 6.85 21.20
N ARG A 143 -14.07 6.56 20.33
CA ARG A 143 -13.29 5.33 20.40
C ARG A 143 -11.81 5.60 20.38
N ILE A 144 -11.10 4.85 21.23
CA ILE A 144 -9.64 4.89 21.28
C ILE A 144 -9.07 3.76 20.44
N THR A 145 -8.14 4.10 19.54
CA THR A 145 -7.54 3.16 18.58
C THR A 145 -6.03 3.06 18.76
N GLU A 146 -5.41 2.10 18.08
CA GLU A 146 -3.96 1.93 17.99
C GLU A 146 -3.27 2.86 16.98
N ALA A 147 -4.03 3.60 16.17
CA ALA A 147 -3.49 4.41 15.10
C ALA A 147 -2.81 5.68 15.63
N MET A 148 -1.72 6.13 15.01
CA MET A 148 -1.15 7.46 15.24
C MET A 148 -1.94 8.52 14.45
N ASN A 149 -3.26 8.61 14.70
CA ASN A 149 -4.15 9.50 13.96
C ASN A 149 -5.47 9.77 14.71
N ALA A 150 -6.25 10.74 14.24
CA ALA A 150 -7.62 10.99 14.63
C ALA A 150 -8.51 11.06 13.39
N ALA A 151 -9.78 10.66 13.50
CA ALA A 151 -10.73 10.75 12.39
C ALA A 151 -12.17 10.83 12.88
N ILE A 152 -13.04 11.50 12.12
CA ILE A 152 -14.49 11.38 12.31
C ILE A 152 -15.09 10.51 11.21
N THR A 153 -15.60 9.34 11.60
CA THR A 153 -16.27 8.43 10.67
C THR A 153 -17.79 8.55 10.79
N GLN A 154 -18.49 8.52 9.66
CA GLN A 154 -19.94 8.52 9.59
C GLN A 154 -20.48 7.13 9.21
N TYR A 155 -21.13 6.46 10.15
CA TYR A 155 -21.77 5.16 9.91
C TYR A 155 -23.23 5.35 9.52
N ALA A 156 -23.55 5.04 8.26
CA ALA A 156 -24.91 5.00 7.74
C ALA A 156 -25.34 3.55 7.50
N ARG A 157 -26.44 3.10 8.12
CA ARG A 157 -26.98 1.73 7.93
C ARG A 157 -27.56 1.52 6.53
N PHE A 158 -27.97 2.61 5.88
CA PHE A 158 -28.46 2.67 4.51
C PHE A 158 -28.09 4.02 3.91
N LEU A 159 -27.90 4.10 2.59
CA LEU A 159 -27.41 5.29 1.88
C LEU A 159 -28.19 6.59 2.17
N PHE A 160 -29.47 6.47 2.54
CA PHE A 160 -30.40 7.59 2.75
C PHE A 160 -30.80 7.85 4.22
N LEU A 161 -30.27 7.08 5.18
CA LEU A 161 -30.57 7.27 6.61
C LEU A 161 -29.56 8.21 7.29
N PRO A 162 -29.95 8.87 8.41
CA PRO A 162 -29.02 9.67 9.20
C PRO A 162 -27.80 8.84 9.62
N SER A 163 -26.62 9.43 9.44
CA SER A 163 -25.37 8.78 9.81
C SER A 163 -25.03 9.04 11.28
N ARG A 164 -24.48 8.04 11.98
CA ARG A 164 -23.90 8.22 13.31
C ARG A 164 -22.44 8.65 13.14
N ASN A 165 -22.09 9.80 13.72
CA ASN A 165 -20.69 10.27 13.75
C ASN A 165 -19.96 9.64 14.92
N VAL A 166 -18.82 9.02 14.65
CA VAL A 166 -17.95 8.38 15.63
C VAL A 166 -16.58 9.01 15.51
N LEU A 167 -16.08 9.53 16.64
CA LEU A 167 -14.75 10.11 16.73
C LEU A 167 -13.77 9.00 17.12
N LEU A 168 -12.79 8.76 16.27
CA LEU A 168 -11.68 7.85 16.51
C LEU A 168 -10.48 8.69 16.94
N LEU A 169 -9.89 8.35 18.08
CA LEU A 169 -8.70 8.99 18.60
C LEU A 169 -7.64 7.92 18.87
N GLY A 170 -6.50 8.04 18.22
CA GLY A 170 -5.35 7.22 18.51
C GLY A 170 -4.85 7.40 19.93
N LEU A 171 -4.68 6.32 20.70
CA LEU A 171 -3.93 6.40 21.96
C LEU A 171 -2.52 6.99 21.75
N PRO A 172 -1.75 6.59 20.71
CA PRO A 172 -0.42 7.15 20.46
C PRO A 172 -0.47 8.66 20.21
N LEU A 173 -1.49 9.14 19.48
CA LEU A 173 -1.70 10.56 19.24
C LEU A 173 -1.97 11.30 20.55
N LEU A 174 -2.80 10.74 21.44
CA LEU A 174 -3.07 11.34 22.74
C LEU A 174 -1.82 11.35 23.65
N GLN A 175 -0.96 10.34 23.55
CA GLN A 175 0.31 10.28 24.29
C GLN A 175 1.36 11.26 23.73
N ALA A 176 1.23 11.61 22.45
CA ALA A 176 2.20 12.40 21.72
C ALA A 176 1.80 13.87 21.51
N LEU A 177 0.67 14.32 22.05
CA LEU A 177 0.18 15.70 21.93
C LEU A 177 -0.20 16.27 23.30
N GLU A 178 -0.19 17.59 23.42
CA GLU A 178 -0.83 18.29 24.54
C GLU A 178 -2.35 18.40 24.33
N ALA A 179 -3.12 18.58 25.42
CA ALA A 179 -4.58 18.64 25.34
C ALA A 179 -5.12 19.73 24.40
N ARG A 180 -4.42 20.87 24.26
CA ARG A 180 -4.80 21.94 23.31
C ARG A 180 -4.45 21.61 21.87
N GLU A 181 -3.38 20.85 21.65
CA GLU A 181 -3.02 20.34 20.32
C GLU A 181 -4.03 19.26 19.88
N VAL A 182 -4.51 18.41 20.80
CA VAL A 182 -5.64 17.50 20.53
C VAL A 182 -6.92 18.27 20.20
N ASP A 183 -7.22 19.37 20.90
CA ASP A 183 -8.35 20.23 20.55
C ASP A 183 -8.21 20.79 19.11
N ALA A 184 -6.98 21.09 18.67
CA ALA A 184 -6.69 21.57 17.32
C ALA A 184 -6.98 20.49 16.27
N VAL A 185 -6.53 19.26 16.51
CA VAL A 185 -6.80 18.09 15.66
C VAL A 185 -8.31 17.82 15.58
N ILE A 186 -9.01 17.76 16.72
CA ILE A 186 -10.46 17.54 16.74
C ILE A 186 -11.20 18.67 16.02
N ALA A 187 -10.74 19.93 16.16
CA ALA A 187 -11.33 21.07 15.48
C ALA A 187 -11.13 21.00 13.96
N HIS A 188 -9.96 20.54 13.51
CA HIS A 188 -9.67 20.27 12.10
C HIS A 188 -10.62 19.21 11.54
N GLU A 189 -10.71 18.05 12.21
CA GLU A 189 -11.58 16.93 11.82
C GLU A 189 -13.06 17.37 11.73
N MET A 190 -13.55 18.10 12.74
CA MET A 190 -14.91 18.66 12.71
C MET A 190 -15.08 19.74 11.64
N GLY A 191 -14.00 20.44 11.30
CA GLY A 191 -13.92 21.48 10.28
C GLY A 191 -14.35 20.97 8.91
N HIS A 192 -14.01 19.73 8.55
CA HIS A 192 -14.45 19.10 7.30
C HIS A 192 -15.98 18.99 7.18
N PHE A 193 -16.69 18.84 8.29
CA PHE A 193 -18.14 18.65 8.32
C PHE A 193 -18.93 19.94 8.57
N ALA A 194 -18.26 21.02 8.97
CA ALA A 194 -18.91 22.26 9.37
C ALA A 194 -19.21 23.22 8.20
N GLY A 195 -20.38 23.89 8.27
CA GLY A 195 -20.78 24.94 7.33
C GLY A 195 -21.35 24.47 5.97
N ARG A 196 -21.78 25.42 5.13
CA ARG A 196 -22.32 25.15 3.77
C ARG A 196 -21.28 24.54 2.83
N HIS A 197 -20.01 24.94 2.97
CA HIS A 197 -18.89 24.40 2.21
C HIS A 197 -18.42 23.04 2.74
N GLY A 198 -18.47 22.81 4.07
CA GLY A 198 -18.17 21.49 4.67
C GLY A 198 -19.18 20.40 4.30
N ARG A 199 -20.46 20.74 4.05
CA ARG A 199 -21.43 19.76 3.51
C ARG A 199 -21.05 19.24 2.13
N THR A 200 -20.46 20.07 1.28
CA THR A 200 -19.95 19.65 -0.04
C THR A 200 -18.65 18.86 0.10
N ALA A 201 -17.77 19.27 1.02
CA ALA A 201 -16.53 18.57 1.36
C ALA A 201 -16.79 17.15 1.87
N ALA A 202 -17.55 17.03 2.96
CA ALA A 202 -17.95 15.77 3.54
C ALA A 202 -18.68 14.88 2.52
N PHE A 203 -19.55 15.46 1.67
CA PHE A 203 -20.20 14.71 0.60
C PHE A 203 -19.19 14.09 -0.38
N ILE A 204 -18.20 14.87 -0.86
CA ILE A 204 -17.19 14.38 -1.81
C ILE A 204 -16.29 13.32 -1.17
N TYR A 205 -15.86 13.55 0.07
CA TYR A 205 -15.11 12.55 0.84
C TYR A 205 -15.92 11.25 0.96
N HIS A 206 -17.17 11.32 1.39
CA HIS A 206 -18.04 10.15 1.49
C HIS A 206 -18.32 9.46 0.16
N VAL A 207 -18.45 10.21 -0.93
CA VAL A 207 -18.58 9.65 -2.29
C VAL A 207 -17.38 8.77 -2.60
N ARG A 208 -16.16 9.29 -2.41
CA ARG A 208 -14.91 8.57 -2.66
C ARG A 208 -14.83 7.31 -1.81
N THR A 209 -15.01 7.45 -0.49
CA THR A 209 -14.91 6.32 0.46
C THR A 209 -15.95 5.24 0.19
N ARG A 210 -17.21 5.62 -0.08
CA ARG A 210 -18.29 4.65 -0.37
C ARG A 210 -18.10 3.93 -1.70
N TRP A 211 -17.55 4.59 -2.72
CA TRP A 211 -17.28 3.93 -4.00
C TRP A 211 -16.17 2.91 -3.91
N MET A 212 -15.10 3.17 -3.15
CA MET A 212 -14.03 2.19 -2.91
C MET A 212 -14.58 0.95 -2.21
N GLN A 213 -15.28 1.16 -1.09
CA GLN A 213 -15.89 0.07 -0.33
C GLN A 213 -16.88 -0.74 -1.18
N LEU A 214 -17.65 -0.07 -2.04
CA LEU A 214 -18.57 -0.76 -2.94
C LEU A 214 -17.79 -1.56 -4.00
N ALA A 215 -16.77 -0.98 -4.62
CA ALA A 215 -15.97 -1.65 -5.66
C ALA A 215 -15.31 -2.95 -5.17
N GLU A 216 -14.78 -2.95 -3.95
CA GLU A 216 -14.15 -4.13 -3.31
C GLU A 216 -15.15 -5.22 -2.95
N ARG A 217 -16.39 -4.85 -2.63
CA ARG A 217 -17.42 -5.77 -2.09
C ARG A 217 -18.41 -6.25 -3.16
N LEU A 218 -18.24 -5.85 -4.41
CA LEU A 218 -19.14 -6.27 -5.49
C LEU A 218 -19.05 -7.79 -5.69
N PRO A 219 -20.18 -8.54 -5.58
CA PRO A 219 -20.19 -9.99 -5.77
C PRO A 219 -19.86 -10.38 -7.21
N THR A 220 -19.60 -11.66 -7.49
CA THR A 220 -19.39 -12.12 -8.87
C THR A 220 -20.71 -12.09 -9.66
N GLY A 221 -20.73 -11.46 -10.84
CA GLY A 221 -21.90 -11.40 -11.72
C GLY A 221 -21.82 -10.32 -12.80
N ILE A 222 -22.75 -10.33 -13.76
CA ILE A 222 -22.75 -9.40 -14.91
C ILE A 222 -22.94 -7.94 -14.46
N VAL A 223 -23.85 -7.70 -13.53
CA VAL A 223 -24.13 -6.36 -12.98
C VAL A 223 -22.91 -5.83 -12.21
N ALA A 224 -22.29 -6.68 -11.40
CA ALA A 224 -21.09 -6.34 -10.67
C ALA A 224 -19.87 -6.15 -11.58
N ALA A 225 -19.75 -6.89 -12.68
CA ALA A 225 -18.72 -6.64 -13.69
C ALA A 225 -18.91 -5.27 -14.36
N GLY A 226 -20.16 -4.88 -14.65
CA GLY A 226 -20.49 -3.55 -15.15
C GLY A 226 -20.12 -2.44 -14.16
N LEU A 227 -20.50 -2.58 -12.89
CA LEU A 227 -20.16 -1.63 -11.83
C LEU A 227 -18.65 -1.55 -11.56
N ARG A 228 -17.92 -2.68 -11.54
CA ARG A 228 -16.46 -2.69 -11.43
C ARG A 228 -15.79 -1.92 -12.57
N ARG A 229 -16.26 -2.10 -13.81
CA ARG A 229 -15.73 -1.36 -14.96
C ARG A 229 -16.05 0.13 -14.88
N PHE A 230 -17.23 0.49 -14.41
CA PHE A 230 -17.59 1.88 -14.14
C PHE A 230 -16.66 2.49 -13.08
N PHE A 231 -16.47 1.83 -11.94
CA PHE A 231 -15.59 2.33 -10.87
C PHE A 231 -14.12 2.42 -11.30
N ALA A 232 -13.61 1.45 -12.06
CA ALA A 232 -12.24 1.44 -12.55
C ALA A 232 -11.93 2.63 -13.49
N TRP A 233 -12.92 3.11 -14.24
CA TRP A 233 -12.77 4.28 -15.11
C TRP A 233 -13.12 5.60 -14.40
N TYR A 234 -14.25 5.61 -13.68
CA TYR A 234 -14.82 6.82 -13.10
C TYR A 234 -14.16 7.22 -11.77
N GLY A 235 -13.72 6.24 -10.99
CA GLY A 235 -13.07 6.46 -9.69
C GLY A 235 -11.80 7.30 -9.81
N PRO A 236 -10.79 6.89 -10.61
CA PRO A 236 -9.56 7.68 -10.81
C PRO A 236 -9.84 9.06 -11.39
N TRP A 237 -10.75 9.15 -12.37
CA TRP A 237 -11.14 10.43 -12.95
C TRP A 237 -11.77 11.38 -11.90
N PHE A 238 -12.70 10.87 -11.08
CA PHE A 238 -13.37 11.68 -10.06
C PHE A 238 -12.43 12.06 -8.92
N ALA A 239 -11.50 11.18 -8.54
CA ALA A 239 -10.45 11.48 -7.58
C ALA A 239 -9.61 12.67 -8.05
N ALA A 240 -9.13 12.64 -9.31
CA ALA A 240 -8.42 13.76 -9.92
C ALA A 240 -9.27 15.02 -10.07
N TYR A 241 -10.55 14.87 -10.44
CA TYR A 241 -11.46 16.00 -10.63
C TYR A 241 -11.79 16.74 -9.33
N SER A 242 -11.83 16.01 -8.21
CA SER A 242 -12.13 16.55 -6.88
C SER A 242 -10.89 16.94 -6.07
N PHE A 243 -9.68 16.58 -6.54
CA PHE A 243 -8.41 16.77 -5.85
C PHE A 243 -8.15 18.22 -5.41
N VAL A 244 -8.27 19.17 -6.33
CA VAL A 244 -8.03 20.61 -6.07
C VAL A 244 -8.97 21.16 -4.99
N LEU A 245 -10.21 20.67 -4.99
CA LEU A 245 -11.20 21.06 -4.00
C LEU A 245 -10.89 20.45 -2.62
N ALA A 246 -10.37 19.21 -2.58
CA ALA A 246 -9.93 18.57 -1.35
C ALA A 246 -8.76 19.33 -0.69
N ARG A 247 -7.71 19.69 -1.43
CA ARG A 247 -6.58 20.48 -0.89
C ARG A 247 -7.00 21.81 -0.28
N ARG A 248 -8.00 22.47 -0.86
CA ARG A 248 -8.55 23.71 -0.28
C ARG A 248 -9.31 23.49 1.02
N GLN A 249 -9.96 22.34 1.16
CA GLN A 249 -10.70 21.99 2.36
C GLN A 249 -9.76 21.76 3.54
N GLU A 250 -8.56 21.23 3.30
CA GLU A 250 -7.50 21.14 4.31
C GLU A 250 -7.12 22.53 4.86
N TYR A 251 -6.82 23.50 3.99
CA TYR A 251 -6.53 24.87 4.43
C TYR A 251 -7.70 25.52 5.17
N GLU A 252 -8.94 25.29 4.72
CA GLU A 252 -10.13 25.79 5.41
C GLU A 252 -10.32 25.15 6.79
N ALA A 253 -10.03 23.85 6.93
CA ALA A 253 -10.09 23.14 8.19
C ALA A 253 -9.02 23.63 9.16
N ASP A 254 -7.78 23.79 8.69
CA ASP A 254 -6.66 24.36 9.45
C ASP A 254 -6.98 25.77 9.94
N ALA A 255 -7.49 26.64 9.06
CA ALA A 255 -7.85 28.01 9.42
C ALA A 255 -8.98 28.06 10.48
N ARG A 256 -9.95 27.13 10.42
CA ARG A 256 -11.01 27.03 11.43
C ARG A 256 -10.49 26.51 12.77
N ALA A 257 -9.63 25.51 12.74
CA ALA A 257 -8.98 24.99 13.95
C ALA A 257 -8.13 26.08 14.61
N ALA A 258 -7.30 26.78 13.83
CA ALA A 258 -6.50 27.91 14.27
C ALA A 258 -7.34 29.06 14.85
N ALA A 259 -8.54 29.33 14.30
CA ALA A 259 -9.45 30.33 14.86
C ALA A 259 -9.98 29.96 16.26
N ILE A 260 -9.91 28.69 16.67
CA ILE A 260 -10.39 28.19 17.97
C ILE A 260 -9.25 28.05 18.96
N VAL A 261 -8.14 27.44 18.54
CA VAL A 261 -7.01 27.09 19.43
C VAL A 261 -5.86 28.09 19.36
N GLY A 262 -5.81 28.91 18.31
CA GLY A 262 -4.68 29.79 17.96
C GLY A 262 -3.82 29.20 16.83
N PRO A 263 -3.25 30.04 15.94
CA PRO A 263 -2.40 29.57 14.83
C PRO A 263 -1.13 28.88 15.33
N GLU A 264 -0.49 29.38 16.40
CA GLU A 264 0.65 28.74 17.05
C GLU A 264 0.33 27.31 17.52
N THR A 265 -0.77 27.11 18.23
CA THR A 265 -1.16 25.77 18.71
C THR A 265 -1.50 24.83 17.56
N MET A 266 -2.13 25.32 16.50
CA MET A 266 -2.39 24.53 15.30
C MET A 266 -1.09 24.13 14.60
N SER A 267 -0.15 25.08 14.44
CA SER A 267 1.18 24.82 13.88
C SER A 267 1.95 23.78 14.70
N ASN A 268 1.96 23.92 16.04
CA ASN A 268 2.60 22.96 16.92
C ASN A 268 2.00 21.56 16.76
N ALA A 269 0.67 21.44 16.69
CA ALA A 269 0.01 20.16 16.47
C ALA A 269 0.43 19.51 15.14
N LEU A 270 0.51 20.29 14.05
CA LEU A 270 0.96 19.80 12.74
C LEU A 270 2.40 19.29 12.78
N VAL A 271 3.33 20.14 13.24
CA VAL A 271 4.75 19.77 13.32
C VAL A 271 4.97 18.57 14.24
N ARG A 272 4.28 18.54 15.38
CA ARG A 272 4.39 17.45 16.33
C ARG A 272 3.87 16.14 15.76
N LEU A 273 2.72 16.13 15.07
CA LEU A 273 2.20 14.92 14.43
C LEU A 273 3.20 14.35 13.41
N GLU A 274 3.82 15.19 12.60
CA GLU A 274 4.82 14.74 11.62
C GLU A 274 6.04 14.10 12.31
N CYS A 275 6.62 14.77 13.31
CA CYS A 275 7.77 14.27 14.03
C CYS A 275 7.46 12.98 14.81
N GLN A 276 6.30 12.95 15.48
CA GLN A 276 5.91 11.83 16.32
C GLN A 276 5.45 10.62 15.50
N THR A 277 4.93 10.81 14.28
CA THR A 277 4.62 9.71 13.36
C THR A 277 5.90 8.97 12.96
N ALA A 278 6.98 9.69 12.65
CA ALA A 278 8.28 9.07 12.39
C ALA A 278 8.77 8.28 13.62
N ARG A 279 8.72 8.87 14.81
CA ARG A 279 9.11 8.19 16.06
C ARG A 279 8.24 6.98 16.39
N TRP A 280 6.95 7.04 16.09
CA TRP A 280 6.02 5.92 16.27
C TRP A 280 6.44 4.71 15.42
N HIS A 281 6.75 4.93 14.14
CA HIS A 281 7.23 3.87 13.25
C HIS A 281 8.59 3.31 13.69
N SER A 282 9.54 4.18 14.03
CA SER A 282 10.85 3.76 14.56
C SER A 282 10.72 2.99 15.87
N GLY A 283 9.82 3.42 16.77
CA GLY A 283 9.55 2.77 18.04
C GLY A 283 9.03 1.34 17.86
N TRP A 284 8.11 1.11 16.92
CA TRP A 284 7.67 -0.25 16.59
C TRP A 284 8.79 -1.10 16.00
N SER A 285 9.62 -0.53 15.14
CA SER A 285 10.79 -1.23 14.60
C SER A 285 11.74 -1.69 15.70
N LEU A 286 11.96 -0.86 16.73
CA LEU A 286 12.78 -1.20 17.90
C LEU A 286 12.14 -2.23 18.83
N ILE A 287 10.81 -2.27 18.89
CA ILE A 287 10.10 -3.34 19.62
C ILE A 287 10.31 -4.66 18.88
N TRP A 288 10.02 -4.69 17.58
CA TRP A 288 10.16 -5.92 16.78
C TRP A 288 11.60 -6.42 16.67
N SER A 289 12.60 -5.53 16.67
CA SER A 289 14.00 -5.96 16.68
C SER A 289 14.39 -6.76 17.93
N GLN A 290 13.62 -6.68 19.02
CA GLN A 290 13.86 -7.49 20.22
C GLN A 290 13.43 -8.94 20.07
N ALA A 291 12.59 -9.28 19.08
CA ALA A 291 12.18 -10.66 18.82
C ALA A 291 13.37 -11.58 18.53
N VAL A 292 14.48 -11.01 18.08
CA VAL A 292 15.76 -11.68 17.84
C VAL A 292 16.38 -12.25 19.12
N GLU A 293 16.19 -11.60 20.27
CA GLU A 293 16.84 -11.97 21.54
C GLU A 293 15.86 -12.44 22.62
N ARG A 294 14.58 -12.13 22.47
CA ARG A 294 13.56 -12.38 23.49
C ARG A 294 12.52 -13.38 22.99
N PRO A 295 12.29 -14.49 23.70
CA PRO A 295 11.28 -15.47 23.31
C PRO A 295 9.86 -14.90 23.42
N ASP A 296 9.64 -14.01 24.37
CA ASP A 296 8.33 -13.40 24.62
C ASP A 296 8.33 -11.91 24.24
N PRO A 297 7.23 -11.41 23.63
CA PRO A 297 7.06 -9.99 23.38
C PRO A 297 6.98 -9.16 24.68
N PRO A 298 7.35 -7.87 24.63
CA PRO A 298 7.24 -6.99 25.80
C PRO A 298 5.81 -6.92 26.33
N ALA A 299 5.65 -6.92 27.65
CA ALA A 299 4.34 -7.00 28.28
C ALA A 299 3.42 -5.80 27.94
N SER A 300 3.98 -4.59 27.80
CA SER A 300 3.22 -3.35 27.56
C SER A 300 3.87 -2.47 26.48
N PRO A 301 3.81 -2.85 25.19
CA PRO A 301 4.39 -2.08 24.09
C PRO A 301 3.84 -0.66 23.98
N TYR A 302 2.54 -0.42 24.23
CA TYR A 302 1.98 0.93 24.13
C TYR A 302 2.49 1.86 25.23
N ARG A 303 2.85 1.33 26.40
CA ARG A 303 3.53 2.11 27.45
C ARG A 303 4.97 2.41 27.09
N LEU A 304 5.70 1.45 26.49
CA LEU A 304 7.05 1.69 25.99
C LEU A 304 7.06 2.77 24.90
N LEU A 305 6.14 2.70 23.94
CA LEU A 305 6.04 3.70 22.88
C LEU A 305 5.66 5.09 23.40
N ALA A 306 4.82 5.16 24.43
CA ALA A 306 4.53 6.41 25.12
C ALA A 306 5.79 7.06 25.71
N THR A 307 6.68 6.26 26.32
CA THR A 307 7.95 6.81 26.85
C THR A 307 8.86 7.34 25.75
N THR A 308 8.91 6.65 24.60
CA THR A 308 9.65 7.13 23.42
C THR A 308 9.04 8.43 22.89
N ALA A 309 7.72 8.56 22.87
CA ALA A 309 7.03 9.77 22.44
C ALA A 309 7.35 11.00 23.32
N LEU A 310 7.72 10.79 24.59
CA LEU A 310 8.04 11.84 25.56
C LEU A 310 9.54 12.11 25.71
N GLY A 311 10.41 11.35 25.03
CA GLY A 311 11.85 11.61 25.03
C GLY A 311 12.17 12.98 24.42
N GLU A 312 13.29 13.58 24.83
CA GLU A 312 13.76 14.88 24.32
C GLU A 312 13.78 14.93 22.79
N GLU A 313 13.43 16.09 22.24
CA GLU A 313 13.57 16.35 20.81
C GLU A 313 15.07 16.44 20.49
N ASP A 314 15.54 15.49 19.70
CA ASP A 314 16.94 15.33 19.31
C ASP A 314 17.17 15.84 17.88
N GLU A 315 18.41 15.68 17.41
CA GLU A 315 18.81 16.00 16.03
C GLU A 315 17.94 15.27 14.99
N SER A 316 17.33 14.13 15.36
CA SER A 316 16.39 13.39 14.52
C SER A 316 15.08 14.16 14.31
N ALA A 317 14.56 14.89 15.31
CA ALA A 317 13.35 15.69 15.16
C ALA A 317 13.57 16.88 14.21
N ALA A 318 14.72 17.56 14.32
CA ALA A 318 15.09 18.65 13.43
C ALA A 318 15.27 18.17 11.98
N ASN A 319 15.95 17.05 11.78
CA ASN A 319 16.11 16.43 10.46
C ASN A 319 14.77 15.95 9.90
N THR A 320 13.90 15.38 10.73
CA THR A 320 12.53 14.98 10.33
C THR A 320 11.73 16.18 9.84
N LEU A 321 11.73 17.29 10.59
CA LEU A 321 11.06 18.52 10.19
C LEU A 321 11.65 19.08 8.89
N ALA A 322 12.99 19.14 8.78
CA ALA A 322 13.65 19.63 7.57
C ALA A 322 13.25 18.81 6.34
N ARG A 323 13.19 17.47 6.46
CA ARG A 323 12.70 16.57 5.41
C ARG A 323 11.23 16.85 5.07
N ALA A 324 10.35 16.91 6.06
CA ALA A 324 8.92 17.18 5.85
C ALA A 324 8.65 18.55 5.20
N LEU A 325 9.53 19.54 5.42
CA LEU A 325 9.46 20.85 4.77
C LEU A 325 10.05 20.86 3.35
N ALA A 326 11.04 20.00 3.09
CA ALA A 326 11.70 19.86 1.79
C ALA A 326 10.94 18.93 0.83
N GLU A 327 9.98 18.13 1.34
CA GLU A 327 9.11 17.30 0.52
C GLU A 327 8.37 18.17 -0.51
N ASN A 328 8.71 17.93 -1.78
CA ASN A 328 8.01 18.57 -2.88
C ASN A 328 6.54 18.13 -2.84
N PRO A 329 5.59 19.02 -3.15
CA PRO A 329 4.19 18.66 -3.27
C PRO A 329 4.02 17.70 -4.46
N ASP A 330 4.25 16.41 -4.21
CA ASP A 330 4.16 15.40 -5.22
C ASP A 330 2.68 15.22 -5.62
N LEU A 331 2.45 14.79 -6.86
CA LEU A 331 1.11 14.52 -7.35
C LEU A 331 0.45 13.34 -6.60
N ASP A 332 1.24 12.61 -5.82
CA ASP A 332 0.82 11.44 -5.06
C ASP A 332 0.28 11.75 -3.66
N ASP A 333 0.51 12.96 -3.13
CA ASP A 333 -0.05 13.37 -1.84
C ASP A 333 -1.41 14.06 -2.03
N THR A 334 -2.46 13.45 -1.46
CA THR A 334 -3.81 14.02 -1.48
C THR A 334 -3.99 15.20 -0.53
N HIS A 335 -3.01 15.46 0.34
CA HIS A 335 -2.98 16.61 1.25
C HIS A 335 -1.95 17.66 0.80
N PRO A 336 -2.14 18.94 1.16
CA PRO A 336 -1.08 19.93 1.06
C PRO A 336 0.10 19.58 1.96
N SER A 337 1.32 19.88 1.52
CA SER A 337 2.52 19.62 2.31
C SER A 337 2.54 20.44 3.60
N LEU A 338 3.29 19.97 4.61
CA LEU A 338 3.45 20.68 5.88
C LEU A 338 3.84 22.15 5.67
N ALA A 339 4.80 22.41 4.78
CA ALA A 339 5.25 23.76 4.45
C ALA A 339 4.10 24.65 3.94
N GLN A 340 3.21 24.12 3.08
CA GLN A 340 2.07 24.86 2.55
C GLN A 340 1.03 25.15 3.63
N ARG A 341 0.75 24.19 4.52
CA ARG A 341 -0.22 24.35 5.61
C ARG A 341 0.27 25.39 6.63
N LEU A 342 1.54 25.34 7.02
CA LEU A 342 2.16 26.32 7.92
C LEU A 342 2.17 27.73 7.30
N ALA A 343 2.51 27.84 6.00
CA ALA A 343 2.46 29.11 5.29
C ALA A 343 1.04 29.69 5.21
N ALA A 344 0.02 28.85 5.01
CA ALA A 344 -1.39 29.26 4.99
C ALA A 344 -1.88 29.74 6.37
N LEU A 345 -1.30 29.23 7.45
CA LEU A 345 -1.53 29.69 8.83
C LEU A 345 -0.76 30.97 9.18
N GLY A 346 0.21 31.37 8.35
CA GLY A 346 1.10 32.50 8.62
C GLY A 346 2.17 32.19 9.68
N GLU A 347 2.44 30.91 9.94
CA GLU A 347 3.39 30.45 10.96
C GLU A 347 4.72 30.04 10.34
N THR A 348 5.82 30.37 11.01
CA THR A 348 7.15 29.93 10.60
C THR A 348 7.41 28.52 11.12
N PRO A 349 7.91 27.59 10.29
CA PRO A 349 8.23 26.24 10.74
C PRO A 349 9.25 26.26 11.86
N ARG A 350 8.89 25.67 13.00
CA ARG A 350 9.76 25.49 14.17
C ARG A 350 9.35 24.25 14.93
N LEU A 351 10.31 23.63 15.61
CA LEU A 351 10.01 22.56 16.54
C LEU A 351 9.16 23.11 17.70
N PRO A 352 8.08 22.42 18.08
CA PRO A 352 7.23 22.83 19.18
C PRO A 352 7.94 22.59 20.52
N PRO A 353 7.53 23.25 21.62
CA PRO A 353 8.15 23.02 22.93
C PRO A 353 7.92 21.56 23.40
N PRO A 354 8.79 20.99 24.25
CA PRO A 354 8.58 19.64 24.80
C PRO A 354 7.24 19.51 25.52
N ILE A 355 6.61 18.34 25.41
CA ILE A 355 5.35 18.04 26.08
C ILE A 355 5.60 17.97 27.59
N VAL A 356 4.95 18.84 28.35
CA VAL A 356 5.03 18.80 29.83
C VAL A 356 4.02 17.80 30.39
N PHE A 357 2.82 17.73 29.81
CA PHE A 357 1.75 16.86 30.25
C PHE A 357 0.97 16.29 29.06
N PRO A 358 1.05 14.97 28.81
CA PRO A 358 0.39 14.36 27.66
C PRO A 358 -1.14 14.49 27.73
N ALA A 359 -1.77 14.59 26.57
CA ALA A 359 -3.22 14.61 26.48
C ALA A 359 -3.84 13.29 26.93
N ALA A 360 -3.16 12.16 26.77
CA ALA A 360 -3.63 10.86 27.27
C ALA A 360 -3.94 10.93 28.77
N ASP A 361 -3.01 11.44 29.57
CA ASP A 361 -3.18 11.62 31.01
C ASP A 361 -4.26 12.65 31.33
N ALA A 362 -4.25 13.79 30.61
CA ALA A 362 -5.20 14.89 30.85
C ALA A 362 -6.66 14.54 30.49
N LEU A 363 -6.85 13.78 29.41
CA LEU A 363 -8.16 13.59 28.79
C LEU A 363 -8.80 12.26 29.19
N LEU A 364 -8.01 11.20 29.31
CA LEU A 364 -8.49 9.86 29.66
C LEU A 364 -8.44 9.61 31.17
N GLY A 365 -7.52 10.25 31.89
CA GLY A 365 -7.42 10.17 33.35
C GLY A 365 -7.41 8.74 33.86
N SER A 366 -8.37 8.38 34.71
CA SER A 366 -8.46 7.03 35.28
C SER A 366 -8.77 5.92 34.27
N ALA A 367 -9.26 6.24 33.07
CA ALA A 367 -9.51 5.26 32.02
C ALA A 367 -8.23 4.84 31.27
N LEU A 368 -7.17 5.64 31.34
CA LEU A 368 -5.94 5.41 30.57
C LEU A 368 -5.31 4.02 30.83
N PRO A 369 -5.13 3.54 32.07
CA PRO A 369 -4.52 2.24 32.31
C PRO A 369 -5.31 1.08 31.68
N ASP A 370 -6.63 1.05 31.83
CA ASP A 370 -7.49 0.00 31.23
C ASP A 370 -7.40 0.01 29.70
N ILE A 371 -7.40 1.20 29.09
CA ILE A 371 -7.29 1.35 27.64
C ILE A 371 -5.94 0.83 27.13
N VAL A 372 -4.85 1.17 27.82
CA VAL A 372 -3.49 0.68 27.51
C VAL A 372 -3.46 -0.85 27.62
N ASP A 373 -3.93 -1.42 28.73
CA ASP A 373 -3.90 -2.86 28.96
C ASP A 373 -4.71 -3.63 27.91
N ARG A 374 -5.84 -3.07 27.46
CA ARG A 374 -6.67 -3.65 26.40
C ARG A 374 -6.01 -3.58 25.02
N LEU A 375 -5.31 -2.48 24.71
CA LEU A 375 -4.57 -2.34 23.45
C LEU A 375 -3.35 -3.26 23.44
N ASP A 376 -2.63 -3.36 24.55
CA ASP A 376 -1.53 -4.32 24.73
C ASP A 376 -2.03 -5.76 24.53
N ALA A 377 -3.14 -6.14 25.17
CA ALA A 377 -3.73 -7.47 25.00
C ALA A 377 -4.18 -7.76 23.56
N ALA A 378 -4.78 -6.77 22.89
CA ALA A 378 -5.19 -6.90 21.48
C ALA A 378 -3.97 -7.08 20.56
N TRP A 379 -2.90 -6.33 20.81
CA TRP A 379 -1.65 -6.48 20.07
C TRP A 379 -1.01 -7.85 20.30
N HIS A 380 -0.90 -8.31 21.56
CA HIS A 380 -0.35 -9.62 21.90
C HIS A 380 -1.08 -10.76 21.18
N ALA A 381 -2.41 -10.69 21.10
CA ALA A 381 -3.22 -11.70 20.43
C ALA A 381 -2.89 -11.87 18.93
N VAL A 382 -2.34 -10.82 18.29
CA VAL A 382 -1.95 -10.83 16.88
C VAL A 382 -0.44 -11.02 16.70
N ALA A 383 0.37 -10.43 17.59
CA ALA A 383 1.82 -10.38 17.45
C ALA A 383 2.53 -11.65 17.93
N ALA A 384 1.98 -12.37 18.92
CA ALA A 384 2.68 -13.50 19.54
C ALA A 384 3.11 -14.62 18.56
N PRO A 385 2.29 -15.02 17.56
CA PRO A 385 2.73 -16.04 16.58
C PRO A 385 3.91 -15.59 15.72
N ALA A 386 3.83 -14.36 15.17
CA ALA A 386 4.91 -13.81 14.33
C ALA A 386 6.19 -13.56 15.15
N TRP A 387 6.04 -13.11 16.39
CA TRP A 387 7.17 -12.94 17.31
C TRP A 387 7.90 -14.26 17.58
N ALA A 388 7.15 -15.33 17.85
CA ALA A 388 7.72 -16.65 18.09
C ALA A 388 8.41 -17.22 16.84
N GLU A 389 7.85 -16.97 15.65
CA GLU A 389 8.47 -17.35 14.37
C GLU A 389 9.81 -16.63 14.15
N ASP A 390 9.84 -15.30 14.36
CA ASP A 390 11.05 -14.50 14.23
C ASP A 390 12.15 -14.93 15.24
N TYR A 391 11.76 -15.17 16.49
CA TYR A 391 12.67 -15.67 17.52
C TYR A 391 13.23 -17.05 17.14
N GLN A 392 12.38 -17.98 16.71
CA GLN A 392 12.80 -19.33 16.33
C GLN A 392 13.72 -19.29 15.10
N ALA A 393 13.41 -18.48 14.10
CA ALA A 393 14.25 -18.32 12.92
C ALA A 393 15.67 -17.84 13.31
N HIS A 394 15.77 -16.94 14.27
CA HIS A 394 17.07 -16.49 14.76
C HIS A 394 17.82 -17.54 15.60
N VAL A 395 17.11 -18.33 16.41
CA VAL A 395 17.68 -19.50 17.10
C VAL A 395 18.26 -20.49 16.09
N ASP A 396 17.51 -20.79 15.02
CA ASP A 396 17.94 -21.71 13.96
C ASP A 396 19.16 -21.17 13.21
N MET A 397 19.20 -19.86 12.91
CA MET A 397 20.36 -19.21 12.30
C MET A 397 21.62 -19.31 13.18
N ARG A 398 21.49 -19.12 14.50
CA ARG A 398 22.62 -19.27 15.44
C ARG A 398 23.11 -20.73 15.49
N ALA A 399 22.19 -21.69 15.48
CA ALA A 399 22.54 -23.11 15.46
C ALA A 399 23.23 -23.50 14.15
N GLU A 400 22.73 -23.04 13.00
CA GLU A 400 23.33 -23.26 11.68
C GLU A 400 24.75 -22.66 11.61
N ARG A 401 24.92 -21.43 12.08
CA ARG A 401 26.23 -20.78 12.16
C ARG A 401 27.21 -21.60 12.98
N ALA A 402 26.82 -22.01 14.19
CA ALA A 402 27.68 -22.80 15.07
C ALA A 402 28.08 -24.14 14.42
N ALA A 403 27.18 -24.77 13.68
CA ALA A 403 27.47 -26.01 12.94
C ALA A 403 28.46 -25.78 11.79
N LEU A 404 28.31 -24.68 11.04
CA LEU A 404 29.24 -24.32 9.96
C LEU A 404 30.62 -23.91 10.49
N GLU A 405 30.69 -23.17 11.60
CA GLU A 405 31.95 -22.81 12.27
C GLU A 405 32.68 -24.06 12.80
N ALA A 406 31.95 -25.01 13.40
CA ALA A 406 32.52 -26.27 13.85
C ALA A 406 33.08 -27.09 12.68
N ARG A 407 32.33 -27.18 11.56
CA ARG A 407 32.82 -27.83 10.34
C ARG A 407 34.04 -27.13 9.76
N ALA A 408 34.06 -25.80 9.72
CA ALA A 408 35.20 -25.02 9.24
C ALA A 408 36.48 -25.24 10.05
N ALA A 409 36.36 -25.63 11.32
CA ALA A 409 37.51 -25.98 12.17
C ALA A 409 38.09 -27.37 11.86
N GLU A 410 37.29 -28.29 11.32
CA GLU A 410 37.69 -29.67 11.02
C GLU A 410 38.06 -29.87 9.55
N GLU A 411 37.35 -29.20 8.64
CA GLU A 411 37.46 -29.36 7.19
C GLU A 411 37.40 -28.04 6.42
N ALA A 412 37.87 -28.08 5.17
CA ALA A 412 37.69 -26.96 4.25
C ALA A 412 36.25 -26.92 3.74
N LEU A 413 35.51 -25.87 4.10
CA LEU A 413 34.18 -25.62 3.54
C LEU A 413 34.25 -25.31 2.03
N ASP A 414 33.23 -25.70 1.29
CA ASP A 414 33.03 -25.29 -0.11
C ASP A 414 32.61 -23.81 -0.20
N GLU A 415 32.53 -23.28 -1.43
CA GLU A 415 32.16 -21.88 -1.68
C GLU A 415 30.78 -21.53 -1.11
N ASN A 416 29.78 -22.39 -1.35
CA ASN A 416 28.41 -22.18 -0.89
C ASN A 416 28.30 -22.17 0.65
N SER A 417 29.00 -23.07 1.34
CA SER A 417 29.00 -23.13 2.80
C SER A 417 29.74 -21.94 3.41
N HIS A 418 30.85 -21.48 2.81
CA HIS A 418 31.49 -20.23 3.23
C HIS A 418 30.59 -19.03 3.01
N HIS A 419 29.89 -18.96 1.87
CA HIS A 419 28.97 -17.87 1.58
C HIS A 419 27.83 -17.85 2.59
N ARG A 420 27.24 -19.01 2.88
CA ARG A 420 26.18 -19.15 3.87
C ARG A 420 26.64 -18.75 5.26
N LEU A 421 27.87 -19.13 5.66
CA LEU A 421 28.46 -18.70 6.92
C LEU A 421 28.62 -17.18 6.98
N ALA A 422 29.11 -16.55 5.91
CA ALA A 422 29.22 -15.09 5.83
C ALA A 422 27.85 -14.38 5.90
N ASP A 423 26.82 -14.90 5.22
CA ASP A 423 25.44 -14.39 5.32
C ASP A 423 24.91 -14.48 6.75
N LEU A 424 25.18 -15.59 7.47
CA LEU A 424 24.76 -15.77 8.86
C LEU A 424 25.51 -14.82 9.80
N ILE A 425 26.81 -14.61 9.61
CA ILE A 425 27.60 -13.65 10.39
C ILE A 425 27.08 -12.24 10.16
N GLU A 426 26.84 -11.84 8.92
CA GLU A 426 26.28 -10.52 8.59
C GLU A 426 24.92 -10.31 9.28
N ALA A 427 24.04 -11.31 9.22
CA ALA A 427 22.70 -11.19 9.77
C ALA A 427 22.66 -11.21 11.31
N ILE A 428 23.59 -11.90 11.97
CA ILE A 428 23.62 -12.03 13.45
C ILE A 428 24.48 -10.94 14.10
N ASP A 429 25.66 -10.67 13.55
CA ASP A 429 26.66 -9.77 14.16
C ASP A 429 26.71 -8.39 13.47
N GLY A 430 26.00 -8.24 12.35
CA GLY A 430 25.88 -7.00 11.62
C GLY A 430 26.80 -6.87 10.41
N PRO A 431 26.64 -5.78 9.64
CA PRO A 431 27.23 -5.62 8.32
C PRO A 431 28.76 -5.61 8.33
N ARG A 432 29.38 -5.06 9.37
CA ARG A 432 30.85 -5.01 9.48
C ARG A 432 31.46 -6.41 9.61
N SER A 433 30.94 -7.24 10.50
CA SER A 433 31.37 -8.62 10.67
C SER A 433 31.09 -9.45 9.41
N GLY A 434 29.96 -9.18 8.75
CA GLY A 434 29.64 -9.76 7.45
C GLY A 434 30.67 -9.42 6.37
N ALA A 435 31.05 -8.15 6.26
CA ALA A 435 32.08 -7.71 5.31
C ALA A 435 33.43 -8.41 5.56
N GLU A 436 33.84 -8.57 6.82
CA GLU A 436 35.05 -9.33 7.17
C GLU A 436 34.93 -10.81 6.75
N ALA A 437 33.78 -11.43 6.96
CA ALA A 437 33.53 -12.81 6.54
C ALA A 437 33.52 -12.98 5.00
N PHE A 438 32.91 -12.06 4.25
CA PHE A 438 32.96 -12.10 2.78
C PHE A 438 34.36 -11.81 2.24
N ALA A 439 35.14 -10.94 2.88
CA ALA A 439 36.54 -10.72 2.51
C ALA A 439 37.36 -12.01 2.68
N ALA A 440 37.15 -12.74 3.78
CA ALA A 440 37.79 -14.04 4.02
C ALA A 440 37.38 -15.09 2.96
N LEU A 441 36.11 -15.10 2.54
CA LEU A 441 35.63 -15.93 1.44
C LEU A 441 36.34 -15.59 0.13
N LEU A 442 36.40 -14.31 -0.25
CA LEU A 442 37.02 -13.85 -1.50
C LEU A 442 38.52 -14.11 -1.57
N ALA A 443 39.21 -14.16 -0.42
CA ALA A 443 40.61 -14.58 -0.37
C ALA A 443 40.80 -16.03 -0.82
N ARG A 444 39.76 -16.87 -0.66
CA ARG A 444 39.78 -18.29 -1.04
C ARG A 444 39.11 -18.56 -2.40
N PHE A 445 38.07 -17.80 -2.73
CA PHE A 445 37.32 -17.89 -3.99
C PHE A 445 37.29 -16.51 -4.68
N PRO A 446 38.39 -16.08 -5.33
CA PRO A 446 38.46 -14.74 -5.93
C PRO A 446 37.45 -14.49 -7.05
N ASP A 447 36.97 -15.54 -7.70
CA ASP A 447 36.04 -15.45 -8.84
C ASP A 447 34.56 -15.41 -8.42
N ALA A 448 34.26 -15.52 -7.11
CA ALA A 448 32.90 -15.49 -6.57
C ALA A 448 32.30 -14.08 -6.61
N GLN A 449 31.73 -13.67 -7.76
CA GLN A 449 31.22 -12.31 -7.95
C GLN A 449 30.00 -12.00 -7.07
N GLY A 450 29.17 -13.01 -6.78
CA GLY A 450 28.08 -12.89 -5.80
C GLY A 450 28.60 -12.49 -4.41
N ALA A 451 29.66 -13.15 -3.94
CA ALA A 451 30.31 -12.80 -2.67
C ALA A 451 31.00 -11.42 -2.72
N ARG A 452 31.58 -11.05 -3.87
CA ARG A 452 32.17 -9.71 -4.08
C ARG A 452 31.12 -8.60 -4.01
N PHE A 453 29.95 -8.86 -4.59
CA PHE A 453 28.82 -7.96 -4.48
C PHE A 453 28.39 -7.82 -3.02
N ARG A 454 28.16 -8.93 -2.30
CA ARG A 454 27.77 -8.92 -0.88
C ARG A 454 28.81 -8.25 0.02
N TYR A 455 30.10 -8.43 -0.25
CA TYR A 455 31.18 -7.73 0.44
C TYR A 455 31.06 -6.21 0.30
N GLY A 456 30.94 -5.71 -0.93
CA GLY A 456 30.74 -4.28 -1.17
C GLY A 456 29.46 -3.75 -0.54
N ASP A 457 28.40 -4.55 -0.60
CA ASP A 457 27.10 -4.23 0.01
C ASP A 457 27.17 -4.06 1.53
N ALA A 458 27.79 -5.02 2.20
CA ALA A 458 27.98 -5.03 3.63
C ALA A 458 28.87 -3.88 4.11
N LEU A 459 29.88 -3.48 3.33
CA LEU A 459 30.69 -2.28 3.61
C LEU A 459 29.84 -1.02 3.56
N LEU A 460 29.01 -0.84 2.52
CA LEU A 460 28.12 0.31 2.42
C LEU A 460 27.11 0.36 3.58
N ASP A 461 26.53 -0.77 3.96
CA ASP A 461 25.61 -0.85 5.11
C ASP A 461 26.32 -0.57 6.44
N ALA A 462 27.61 -0.88 6.55
CA ALA A 462 28.47 -0.50 7.67
C ALA A 462 28.92 0.98 7.65
N GLY A 463 28.48 1.75 6.65
CA GLY A 463 28.82 3.16 6.47
C GLY A 463 30.13 3.41 5.71
N ASP A 464 30.78 2.39 5.17
CA ASP A 464 32.11 2.47 4.56
C ASP A 464 32.03 2.59 3.02
N GLU A 465 32.47 3.74 2.49
CA GLU A 465 32.50 4.04 1.05
C GLU A 465 33.40 3.10 0.24
N ALA A 466 34.32 2.38 0.88
CA ALA A 466 35.14 1.36 0.23
C ALA A 466 34.29 0.26 -0.44
N GLY A 467 33.02 0.11 -0.04
CA GLY A 467 32.08 -0.83 -0.64
C GLY A 467 31.70 -0.55 -2.11
N ILE A 468 31.91 0.68 -2.60
CA ILE A 468 31.58 1.06 -3.99
C ILE A 468 32.42 0.26 -5.00
N GLU A 469 33.72 0.11 -4.74
CA GLU A 469 34.66 -0.51 -5.68
C GLU A 469 34.36 -2.01 -5.89
N PRO A 470 34.18 -2.85 -4.85
CA PRO A 470 33.76 -4.24 -5.02
C PRO A 470 32.43 -4.40 -5.76
N LEU A 471 31.44 -3.52 -5.53
CA LEU A 471 30.16 -3.55 -6.25
C LEU A 471 30.34 -3.31 -7.74
N LEU A 472 31.18 -2.34 -8.12
CA LEU A 472 31.47 -2.05 -9.53
C LEU A 472 32.27 -3.18 -10.19
N GLN A 473 33.21 -3.79 -9.47
CA GLN A 473 33.95 -4.95 -9.96
C GLN A 473 33.02 -6.16 -10.21
N ALA A 474 32.12 -6.47 -9.26
CA ALA A 474 31.13 -7.53 -9.43
C ALA A 474 30.20 -7.24 -10.63
N ALA A 475 29.73 -5.99 -10.75
CA ALA A 475 28.90 -5.55 -11.87
C ALA A 475 29.61 -5.59 -13.24
N ALA A 476 30.92 -5.40 -13.27
CA ALA A 476 31.71 -5.48 -14.50
C ALA A 476 31.90 -6.94 -14.96
N ALA A 477 32.01 -7.88 -14.01
CA ALA A 477 32.13 -9.30 -14.29
C ALA A 477 30.77 -9.96 -14.60
N GLU A 478 29.70 -9.54 -13.93
CA GLU A 478 28.35 -10.08 -14.09
C GLU A 478 27.35 -8.96 -14.43
N PRO A 479 26.91 -8.85 -15.71
CA PRO A 479 25.98 -7.81 -16.15
C PRO A 479 24.66 -7.76 -15.36
N ALA A 480 24.18 -8.91 -14.86
CA ALA A 480 22.97 -9.01 -14.04
C ALA A 480 23.07 -8.21 -12.73
N LEU A 481 24.28 -7.99 -12.22
CA LEU A 481 24.52 -7.22 -10.99
C LEU A 481 24.63 -5.71 -11.24
N HIS A 482 24.68 -5.26 -12.51
CA HIS A 482 24.94 -3.86 -12.85
C HIS A 482 23.89 -2.90 -12.28
N GLY A 483 22.60 -3.16 -12.56
CA GLY A 483 21.52 -2.33 -12.02
C GLY A 483 21.44 -2.38 -10.50
N LEU A 484 21.70 -3.55 -9.90
CA LEU A 484 21.69 -3.74 -8.45
C LEU A 484 22.82 -2.95 -7.76
N ALA A 485 24.03 -2.97 -8.32
CA ALA A 485 25.20 -2.27 -7.80
C ALA A 485 24.98 -0.76 -7.82
N LEU A 486 24.56 -0.22 -8.96
CA LEU A 486 24.24 1.20 -9.11
C LEU A 486 23.15 1.63 -8.12
N GLY A 487 22.09 0.84 -7.98
CA GLY A 487 21.00 1.11 -7.04
C GLY A 487 21.42 1.10 -5.57
N ARG A 488 22.42 0.29 -5.18
CA ARG A 488 22.99 0.32 -3.81
C ARG A 488 23.85 1.55 -3.58
N ILE A 489 24.70 1.91 -4.54
CA ILE A 489 25.56 3.10 -4.46
C ILE A 489 24.71 4.37 -4.35
N VAL A 490 23.67 4.51 -5.17
CA VAL A 490 22.75 5.67 -5.12
C VAL A 490 22.03 5.77 -3.78
N ARG A 491 21.50 4.66 -3.25
CA ARG A 491 20.86 4.65 -1.92
C ARG A 491 21.81 5.06 -0.81
N TYR A 492 23.03 4.52 -0.83
CA TYR A 492 24.06 4.91 0.12
C TYR A 492 24.37 6.41 0.02
N ALA A 493 24.54 6.93 -1.20
CA ALA A 493 24.84 8.34 -1.43
C ALA A 493 23.74 9.28 -0.90
N HIS A 494 22.46 8.90 -1.07
CA HIS A 494 21.35 9.62 -0.47
C HIS A 494 21.36 9.54 1.06
N ALA A 495 21.60 8.36 1.63
CA ALA A 495 21.63 8.16 3.07
C ALA A 495 22.75 8.97 3.75
N GLN A 496 23.91 9.12 3.10
CA GLN A 496 25.06 9.86 3.61
C GLN A 496 25.11 11.34 3.16
N GLY A 497 24.14 11.81 2.38
CA GLY A 497 24.13 13.18 1.85
C GLY A 497 25.28 13.50 0.88
N ARG A 498 25.80 12.50 0.15
CA ARG A 498 26.92 12.61 -0.79
C ARG A 498 26.45 13.06 -2.17
N ALA A 499 26.34 14.37 -2.35
CA ALA A 499 25.87 14.99 -3.61
C ALA A 499 26.73 14.61 -4.83
N ASP A 500 28.04 14.48 -4.65
CA ASP A 500 28.99 14.09 -5.70
C ASP A 500 28.72 12.67 -6.23
N LEU A 501 28.41 11.73 -5.34
CA LEU A 501 28.07 10.36 -5.72
C LEU A 501 26.68 10.29 -6.38
N ILE A 502 25.72 11.08 -5.89
CA ILE A 502 24.38 11.17 -6.52
C ILE A 502 24.53 11.66 -7.97
N GLU A 503 25.27 12.75 -8.19
CA GLU A 503 25.50 13.31 -9.52
C GLU A 503 26.18 12.30 -10.47
N ALA A 504 27.12 11.51 -9.94
CA ALA A 504 27.87 10.52 -10.72
C ALA A 504 27.06 9.25 -11.06
N PHE A 505 26.24 8.76 -10.13
CA PHE A 505 25.63 7.42 -10.22
C PHE A 505 24.12 7.42 -10.48
N ALA A 506 23.36 8.43 -10.07
CA ALA A 506 21.91 8.46 -10.28
C ALA A 506 21.51 8.41 -11.77
N PRO A 507 22.13 9.19 -12.69
CA PRO A 507 21.79 9.10 -14.11
C PRO A 507 22.10 7.73 -14.72
N ARG A 508 23.16 7.06 -14.23
CA ARG A 508 23.55 5.72 -14.68
C ARG A 508 22.56 4.66 -14.19
N PHE A 509 22.11 4.80 -12.95
CA PHE A 509 21.08 3.94 -12.37
C PHE A 509 19.75 4.09 -13.10
N GLU A 510 19.30 5.33 -13.36
CA GLU A 510 18.08 5.60 -14.13
C GLU A 510 18.14 4.99 -15.53
N ALA A 511 19.25 5.14 -16.25
CA ALA A 511 19.45 4.52 -17.55
C ALA A 511 19.43 2.99 -17.49
N ALA A 512 19.98 2.38 -16.43
CA ALA A 512 19.95 0.94 -16.22
C ALA A 512 18.52 0.43 -15.93
N VAL A 513 17.74 1.17 -15.14
CA VAL A 513 16.33 0.85 -14.86
C VAL A 513 15.49 0.98 -16.13
N GLU A 514 15.67 2.06 -16.90
CA GLU A 514 14.94 2.24 -18.16
C GLU A 514 15.28 1.13 -19.17
N ALA A 515 16.55 0.72 -19.23
CA ALA A 515 16.98 -0.41 -20.05
C ALA A 515 16.31 -1.71 -19.61
N ASP A 516 16.30 -2.05 -18.30
CA ASP A 516 15.64 -3.25 -17.79
C ASP A 516 14.13 -3.23 -18.04
N GLU A 517 13.48 -2.09 -17.81
CA GLU A 517 12.06 -1.92 -18.11
C GLU A 517 11.76 -2.09 -19.60
N LYS A 518 12.59 -1.52 -20.47
CA LYS A 518 12.45 -1.68 -21.91
C LYS A 518 12.61 -3.15 -22.32
N THR A 519 13.65 -3.83 -21.82
CA THR A 519 13.85 -5.26 -22.04
C THR A 519 12.67 -6.09 -21.54
N ARG A 520 12.13 -5.77 -20.36
CA ARG A 520 10.96 -6.45 -19.79
C ARG A 520 9.68 -6.19 -20.58
N ARG A 521 9.50 -4.97 -21.11
CA ARG A 521 8.36 -4.64 -22.00
C ARG A 521 8.48 -5.37 -23.33
N GLU A 522 9.66 -5.41 -23.91
CA GLU A 522 9.94 -6.18 -25.14
C GLU A 522 9.73 -7.70 -24.91
N SER A 523 10.13 -8.24 -23.75
CA SER A 523 9.98 -9.66 -23.42
C SER A 523 8.55 -10.06 -23.02
N SER A 524 7.72 -9.13 -22.51
CA SER A 524 6.33 -9.39 -22.11
C SER A 524 5.28 -9.09 -23.18
N VAL A 525 5.61 -8.25 -24.16
CA VAL A 525 4.70 -7.89 -25.26
C VAL A 525 4.98 -8.76 -26.47
N ILE A 526 3.91 -9.34 -27.03
CA ILE A 526 3.94 -10.05 -28.31
C ILE A 526 2.77 -9.55 -29.16
N ASP A 527 3.07 -9.19 -30.40
CA ASP A 527 2.10 -8.67 -31.37
C ASP A 527 2.26 -9.35 -32.74
N GLU A 528 1.40 -8.99 -33.67
CA GLU A 528 1.35 -9.58 -35.01
C GLU A 528 2.61 -9.31 -35.86
N SER A 529 3.57 -8.49 -35.41
CA SER A 529 4.84 -8.29 -36.12
C SER A 529 5.91 -9.32 -35.75
N VAL A 530 5.69 -10.14 -34.71
CA VAL A 530 6.69 -11.09 -34.19
C VAL A 530 7.15 -12.14 -35.22
N GLU A 531 8.45 -12.26 -35.41
CA GLU A 531 9.08 -13.38 -36.10
C GLU A 531 9.26 -14.55 -35.14
N LEU A 532 8.77 -15.73 -35.54
CA LEU A 532 8.87 -16.96 -34.75
C LEU A 532 9.67 -18.00 -35.52
N HIS A 533 10.51 -18.71 -34.80
CA HIS A 533 11.37 -19.77 -35.31
C HIS A 533 11.03 -21.09 -34.60
N PRO A 534 11.28 -22.25 -35.24
CA PRO A 534 11.16 -23.54 -34.56
C PRO A 534 12.15 -23.63 -33.40
N LEU A 535 11.76 -24.35 -32.35
CA LEU A 535 12.68 -24.75 -31.29
C LEU A 535 13.76 -25.67 -31.86
N ASP A 536 14.97 -25.60 -31.32
CA ASP A 536 15.98 -26.62 -31.58
C ASP A 536 15.57 -27.96 -30.95
N GLU A 537 16.21 -29.04 -31.41
CA GLU A 537 15.81 -30.40 -31.04
C GLU A 537 16.00 -30.68 -29.54
N GLN A 538 17.09 -30.18 -28.96
CA GLN A 538 17.40 -30.35 -27.55
C GLN A 538 16.39 -29.62 -26.65
N ARG A 539 16.12 -28.33 -26.90
CA ARG A 539 15.16 -27.53 -26.13
C ARG A 539 13.75 -28.04 -26.27
N ARG A 540 13.38 -28.58 -27.44
CA ARG A 540 12.08 -29.22 -27.63
C ARG A 540 11.95 -30.43 -26.71
N ASP A 541 12.97 -31.28 -26.64
CA ASP A 541 12.92 -32.51 -25.84
C ASP A 541 12.93 -32.20 -24.33
N GLU A 542 13.70 -31.19 -23.91
CA GLU A 542 13.64 -30.64 -22.55
C GLU A 542 12.24 -30.10 -22.24
N LEU A 543 11.65 -29.31 -23.15
CA LEU A 543 10.31 -28.76 -22.97
C LEU A 543 9.24 -29.85 -22.89
N VAL A 544 9.34 -30.91 -23.71
CA VAL A 544 8.42 -32.06 -23.66
C VAL A 544 8.53 -32.77 -22.31
N ALA A 545 9.74 -32.99 -21.80
CA ALA A 545 9.96 -33.63 -20.50
C ALA A 545 9.29 -32.83 -19.37
N HIS A 546 9.54 -31.53 -19.29
CA HIS A 546 8.96 -30.66 -18.26
C HIS A 546 7.42 -30.53 -18.38
N VAL A 547 6.89 -30.44 -19.60
CA VAL A 547 5.45 -30.28 -19.84
C VAL A 547 4.66 -31.57 -19.55
N SER A 548 5.28 -32.74 -19.70
CA SER A 548 4.63 -34.04 -19.45
C SER A 548 4.25 -34.28 -17.98
N GLU A 549 4.88 -33.54 -17.07
CA GLU A 549 4.59 -33.59 -15.63
C GLU A 549 3.42 -32.67 -15.23
N VAL A 550 2.97 -31.79 -16.14
CA VAL A 550 1.93 -30.80 -15.87
C VAL A 550 0.55 -31.31 -16.25
N SER A 551 -0.30 -31.55 -15.26
CA SER A 551 -1.69 -31.94 -15.46
C SER A 551 -2.56 -30.78 -15.99
N GLY A 552 -3.62 -31.09 -16.76
CA GLY A 552 -4.63 -30.10 -17.16
C GLY A 552 -4.37 -29.39 -18.49
N ILE A 553 -3.40 -29.82 -19.28
CA ILE A 553 -3.11 -29.28 -20.61
C ILE A 553 -3.93 -30.03 -21.67
N ALA A 554 -4.82 -29.35 -22.38
CA ALA A 554 -5.56 -29.94 -23.50
C ALA A 554 -4.70 -29.99 -24.78
N TRP A 555 -3.89 -28.95 -25.00
CA TRP A 555 -2.82 -28.92 -26.01
C TRP A 555 -1.88 -27.74 -25.74
N LEU A 556 -0.61 -27.89 -26.13
CA LEU A 556 0.40 -26.84 -26.08
C LEU A 556 1.16 -26.77 -27.41
N ARG A 557 1.45 -25.55 -27.85
CA ARG A 557 2.30 -25.27 -29.01
C ARG A 557 3.39 -24.31 -28.61
N ALA A 558 4.62 -24.57 -29.04
CA ALA A 558 5.75 -23.73 -28.70
C ALA A 558 6.61 -23.40 -29.91
N GLY A 559 7.33 -22.29 -29.80
CA GLY A 559 8.33 -21.79 -30.74
C GLY A 559 9.29 -20.88 -30.00
N GLN A 560 10.22 -20.26 -30.71
CA GLN A 560 11.13 -19.27 -30.13
C GLN A 560 11.11 -17.97 -30.92
N ARG A 561 11.36 -16.85 -30.24
CA ARG A 561 11.71 -15.58 -30.87
C ARG A 561 13.08 -15.13 -30.37
N ASN A 562 13.79 -14.37 -31.19
CA ASN A 562 15.08 -13.80 -30.81
C ASN A 562 14.87 -12.38 -30.31
N LEU A 563 15.20 -12.13 -29.05
CA LEU A 563 15.26 -10.79 -28.47
C LEU A 563 16.71 -10.33 -28.37
N ALA A 564 16.92 -9.03 -28.17
CA ALA A 564 18.26 -8.49 -27.91
C ALA A 564 18.91 -9.09 -26.66
N ALA A 565 18.10 -9.50 -25.68
CA ALA A 565 18.55 -10.16 -24.44
C ALA A 565 18.78 -11.67 -24.58
N GLY A 566 18.45 -12.28 -25.73
CA GLY A 566 18.56 -13.72 -25.97
C GLY A 566 17.29 -14.34 -26.56
N PRO A 567 17.33 -15.64 -26.87
CA PRO A 567 16.17 -16.37 -27.35
C PRO A 567 15.13 -16.55 -26.24
N GLN A 568 13.87 -16.25 -26.54
CA GLN A 568 12.75 -16.44 -25.62
C GLN A 568 11.80 -17.50 -26.18
N ILE A 569 11.40 -18.45 -25.33
CA ILE A 569 10.43 -19.50 -25.68
C ILE A 569 9.03 -18.91 -25.59
N ILE A 570 8.26 -19.03 -26.67
CA ILE A 570 6.86 -18.60 -26.74
C ILE A 570 6.00 -19.85 -26.80
N PHE A 571 5.07 -20.00 -25.86
CA PHE A 571 4.09 -21.07 -25.92
C PHE A 571 2.65 -20.58 -25.81
N VAL A 572 1.78 -21.24 -26.58
CA VAL A 572 0.33 -21.09 -26.49
C VAL A 572 -0.28 -22.40 -26.06
N PHE A 573 -1.09 -22.37 -25.02
CA PHE A 573 -1.73 -23.55 -24.46
C PHE A 573 -3.24 -23.38 -24.35
N LYS A 574 -3.94 -24.50 -24.20
CA LYS A 574 -5.35 -24.54 -23.82
C LYS A 574 -5.52 -25.43 -22.61
N ALA A 575 -6.17 -24.91 -21.56
CA ALA A 575 -6.52 -25.70 -20.38
C ALA A 575 -7.62 -26.74 -20.68
N ALA A 576 -7.58 -27.86 -19.97
CA ALA A 576 -8.61 -28.88 -19.98
C ALA A 576 -9.88 -28.38 -19.25
N PRO A 577 -11.08 -28.93 -19.55
CA PRO A 577 -12.36 -28.41 -19.04
C PRO A 577 -12.53 -28.32 -17.51
N HIS A 578 -11.67 -29.00 -16.75
CA HIS A 578 -11.71 -29.09 -15.29
C HIS A 578 -10.60 -28.30 -14.58
N HIS A 579 -9.77 -27.55 -15.34
CA HIS A 579 -8.70 -26.72 -14.80
C HIS A 579 -8.91 -25.26 -15.22
N THR A 580 -8.49 -24.32 -14.37
CA THR A 580 -8.45 -22.91 -14.77
C THR A 580 -7.18 -22.61 -15.57
N ALA A 581 -7.26 -21.62 -16.45
CA ALA A 581 -6.12 -21.23 -17.26
C ALA A 581 -4.93 -20.72 -16.44
N ASN A 582 -5.21 -20.03 -15.33
CA ASN A 582 -4.16 -19.50 -14.44
C ASN A 582 -3.43 -20.65 -13.73
N GLU A 583 -4.15 -21.63 -13.17
CA GLU A 583 -3.54 -22.81 -12.52
C GLU A 583 -2.62 -23.57 -13.47
N VAL A 584 -3.05 -23.77 -14.73
CA VAL A 584 -2.23 -24.47 -15.74
C VAL A 584 -1.06 -23.60 -16.21
N LEU A 585 -1.25 -22.28 -16.33
CA LEU A 585 -0.18 -21.35 -16.70
C LEU A 585 0.89 -21.27 -15.62
N ASP A 586 0.51 -21.18 -14.35
CA ASP A 586 1.45 -21.12 -13.22
C ASP A 586 2.28 -22.41 -13.15
N ALA A 587 1.63 -23.57 -13.26
CA ALA A 587 2.32 -24.87 -13.30
C ALA A 587 3.24 -25.02 -14.52
N LEU A 588 2.82 -24.51 -15.68
CA LEU A 588 3.66 -24.47 -16.90
C LEU A 588 4.85 -23.53 -16.74
N ILE A 589 4.67 -22.35 -16.15
CA ILE A 589 5.76 -21.41 -15.90
C ILE A 589 6.77 -22.04 -14.96
N GLU A 590 6.33 -22.65 -13.85
CA GLU A 590 7.20 -23.31 -12.89
C GLU A 590 7.99 -24.47 -13.51
N ALA A 591 7.33 -25.31 -14.31
CA ALA A 591 7.96 -26.43 -14.99
C ALA A 591 8.95 -26.01 -16.08
N ILE A 592 8.66 -24.92 -16.82
CA ILE A 592 9.46 -24.50 -17.98
C ILE A 592 10.53 -23.46 -17.59
N LEU A 593 10.43 -22.81 -16.41
CA LEU A 593 11.41 -21.83 -15.92
C LEU A 593 12.88 -22.28 -16.06
N PRO A 594 13.24 -23.56 -15.78
CA PRO A 594 14.62 -24.04 -15.95
C PRO A 594 15.13 -24.03 -17.40
N SER A 595 14.22 -24.00 -18.38
CA SER A 595 14.52 -24.02 -19.82
C SER A 595 14.81 -22.63 -20.40
N GLY A 596 14.71 -21.55 -19.61
CA GLY A 596 15.05 -20.18 -20.01
C GLY A 596 13.90 -19.17 -19.90
N ASP A 597 14.05 -18.02 -20.56
CA ASP A 597 13.02 -16.97 -20.60
C ASP A 597 11.81 -17.44 -21.40
N VAL A 598 10.61 -17.35 -20.81
CA VAL A 598 9.37 -17.92 -21.33
C VAL A 598 8.25 -16.89 -21.36
N LEU A 599 7.46 -16.89 -22.44
CA LEU A 599 6.20 -16.19 -22.52
C LEU A 599 5.06 -17.18 -22.81
N GLY A 600 4.29 -17.47 -21.76
CA GLY A 600 3.12 -18.32 -21.81
C GLY A 600 1.84 -17.55 -22.06
N ILE A 601 1.03 -18.02 -23.02
CA ILE A 601 -0.23 -17.35 -23.41
C ILE A 601 -1.35 -18.37 -23.51
N GLU A 602 -2.46 -18.11 -22.79
CA GLU A 602 -3.68 -18.89 -22.97
C GLU A 602 -4.29 -18.60 -24.36
N HIS A 603 -4.70 -19.67 -25.04
CA HIS A 603 -5.45 -19.58 -26.28
C HIS A 603 -6.78 -18.83 -26.09
N SER A 604 -6.94 -17.71 -26.79
CA SER A 604 -8.16 -16.90 -26.76
C SER A 604 -8.54 -16.40 -28.15
N ARG A 605 -9.79 -15.92 -28.30
CA ARG A 605 -10.29 -15.41 -29.59
C ARG A 605 -9.48 -14.25 -30.14
N SER A 606 -8.92 -13.40 -29.27
CA SER A 606 -8.10 -12.23 -29.63
C SER A 606 -6.65 -12.57 -29.95
N ARG A 607 -6.16 -13.75 -29.55
CA ARG A 607 -4.77 -14.22 -29.79
C ARG A 607 -4.69 -15.42 -30.74
N ARG A 608 -5.76 -15.67 -31.52
CA ARG A 608 -5.80 -16.76 -32.51
C ARG A 608 -4.69 -16.69 -33.55
N TRP A 609 -4.28 -15.48 -33.93
CA TRP A 609 -3.20 -15.26 -34.89
C TRP A 609 -1.89 -15.92 -34.45
N LEU A 610 -1.57 -15.89 -33.14
CA LEU A 610 -0.35 -16.45 -32.59
C LEU A 610 -0.38 -17.99 -32.62
N THR A 611 -1.53 -18.59 -32.30
CA THR A 611 -1.75 -20.03 -32.46
C THR A 611 -1.56 -20.46 -33.91
N SER A 612 -2.09 -19.70 -34.87
CA SER A 612 -1.95 -19.99 -36.30
C SER A 612 -0.51 -19.88 -36.79
N ARG A 613 0.27 -18.90 -36.32
CA ARG A 613 1.70 -18.79 -36.66
C ARG A 613 2.52 -19.92 -36.08
N LEU A 614 2.35 -20.21 -34.79
CA LEU A 614 3.00 -21.36 -34.17
C LEU A 614 2.63 -22.65 -34.91
N GLN A 615 1.38 -22.79 -35.38
CA GLN A 615 0.93 -23.94 -36.16
C GLN A 615 1.69 -24.18 -37.47
N GLN A 616 2.26 -23.14 -38.08
CA GLN A 616 2.99 -23.23 -39.34
C GLN A 616 4.46 -23.64 -39.15
N LEU A 617 4.98 -23.58 -37.92
CA LEU A 617 6.34 -24.02 -37.61
C LEU A 617 6.44 -25.56 -37.60
N PRO A 618 7.54 -26.15 -38.09
CA PRO A 618 7.80 -27.57 -37.90
C PRO A 618 8.05 -27.88 -36.42
N ASN A 619 7.68 -29.09 -35.97
CA ASN A 619 7.92 -29.59 -34.60
C ASN A 619 7.37 -28.70 -33.47
N ASN A 620 6.28 -27.99 -33.76
CA ASN A 620 5.63 -27.00 -32.91
C ASN A 620 4.63 -27.54 -31.88
N VAL A 621 4.25 -28.81 -31.99
CA VAL A 621 3.32 -29.45 -31.06
C VAL A 621 4.13 -30.09 -29.94
N ILE A 622 3.95 -29.59 -28.73
CA ILE A 622 4.46 -30.20 -27.52
C ILE A 622 3.31 -31.02 -26.95
N ARG A 623 3.46 -32.35 -27.01
CA ARG A 623 2.47 -33.25 -26.41
C ARG A 623 2.84 -33.39 -24.93
N ALA A 624 1.92 -32.99 -24.07
CA ALA A 624 1.95 -33.35 -22.66
C ALA A 624 1.77 -34.86 -22.51
#